data_AF-A0A553NU93-F1
#
_entry.id   AF-A0A553NU93-F1
#
_cell.length_a   1.000
_cell.length_b   1.000
_cell.length_c   1.000
_cell.angle_alpha   90.00
_cell.angle_beta   90.00
_cell.angle_gamma   90.00
#
_symmetry.space_group_name_H-M   'P 1'
#
loop_
_entity.id
_entity.type
_entity.pdbx_description
1 polymer ?
#
loop_
_entity_poly.entity_id
_entity_poly.type
_entity_poly.pdbx_seq_one_letter_code
_entity_poly.pdbx_strand_id
1 'polypeptide(L)'
;MIDNLVMFPMFYHDGTLYTVGGLSSGSNVIPNLRMLNLESSSWTNGAAYSDSGFYAHCGILHHNRIFTFGGSRNVITYSKSVQIYDITSDSWLESSFSLPQGLRQMACSLVPGNGDWIPDLFLLAGGETGQNEYSNSVYSIDPTSNGEVKELLLLSMTVSRFGSQNSFAVFHENVVFLATGYGNGMHMNNTVFLWNRWDSNFNQYNSLINGREQPGNAMIPLRHIPVCGDKGQSQMWKIILNHEIPTRFSIGGWNENVENAQSSRFERLDEYRCEGGRYHFRLVYPELGTYNEWYQTNDPSNPEHIAVSGYLGVALGLPIGFNGLVYNNKDALMMGDSNTTHPQWFSVGRIKMDSSHGKFPGPPNCFVSKLQLFVRNDCATT
;
A
#
# COMPACT_ATOMS: atom_id res chain seq x y z
N MET A 1 19.41 -29.03 11.46
CA MET A 1 18.00 -28.95 11.05
C MET A 1 17.72 -27.51 10.66
N ILE A 2 16.81 -27.26 9.71
CA ILE A 2 16.31 -25.90 9.47
C ILE A 2 15.12 -25.73 10.41
N ASP A 3 15.23 -24.80 11.36
CA ASP A 3 14.11 -24.47 12.25
C ASP A 3 13.12 -23.59 11.50
N ASN A 4 12.24 -24.26 10.77
CA ASN A 4 11.12 -23.63 10.07
C ASN A 4 10.21 -22.96 11.09
N LEU A 5 9.97 -21.67 10.91
CA LEU A 5 9.05 -20.86 11.69
C LEU A 5 7.85 -20.55 10.78
N VAL A 6 6.62 -20.74 11.28
CA VAL A 6 5.38 -20.59 10.50
C VAL A 6 4.28 -19.90 11.31
N MET A 7 3.23 -19.45 10.63
CA MET A 7 2.00 -18.93 11.24
C MET A 7 2.22 -17.70 12.16
N PHE A 8 3.11 -16.80 11.74
CA PHE A 8 3.30 -15.45 12.28
C PHE A 8 3.00 -14.40 11.20
N PRO A 9 2.44 -13.23 11.56
CA PRO A 9 2.39 -12.07 10.69
C PRO A 9 3.74 -11.35 10.66
N MET A 10 4.00 -10.64 9.58
CA MET A 10 5.22 -9.85 9.38
C MET A 10 4.85 -8.44 8.92
N PHE A 11 5.49 -7.43 9.52
CA PHE A 11 5.21 -6.02 9.30
C PHE A 11 6.47 -5.29 8.87
N TYR A 12 6.37 -4.39 7.89
CA TYR A 12 7.44 -3.46 7.54
C TYR A 12 7.16 -2.09 8.17
N HIS A 13 8.13 -1.57 8.92
CA HIS A 13 8.11 -0.20 9.44
C HIS A 13 9.54 0.33 9.52
N ASP A 14 9.78 1.49 8.91
CA ASP A 14 11.01 2.28 8.97
C ASP A 14 12.31 1.44 8.88
N GLY A 15 12.49 0.76 7.75
CA GLY A 15 13.68 -0.06 7.47
C GLY A 15 13.78 -1.38 8.26
N THR A 16 12.76 -1.71 9.07
CA THR A 16 12.76 -2.89 9.94
C THR A 16 11.57 -3.79 9.66
N LEU A 17 11.81 -5.11 9.58
CA LEU A 17 10.75 -6.13 9.55
C LEU A 17 10.49 -6.66 10.96
N TYR A 18 9.24 -6.59 11.41
CA TYR A 18 8.78 -7.07 12.70
C TYR A 18 8.02 -8.38 12.49
N THR A 19 8.38 -9.43 13.23
CA THR A 19 7.66 -10.71 13.25
C THR A 19 7.21 -11.01 14.68
N VAL A 20 5.95 -11.41 14.86
CA VAL A 20 5.37 -11.64 16.18
C VAL A 20 5.00 -13.10 16.36
N GLY A 21 5.53 -13.74 17.40
CA GLY A 21 5.15 -15.09 17.81
C GLY A 21 5.38 -16.15 16.72
N GLY A 22 4.40 -17.03 16.54
CA GLY A 22 4.44 -18.12 15.56
C GLY A 22 4.79 -19.49 16.15
N LEU A 23 4.99 -20.48 15.27
CA LEU A 23 5.24 -21.87 15.62
C LEU A 23 6.55 -22.34 14.98
N SER A 24 7.45 -22.96 15.73
CA SER A 24 8.67 -23.56 15.18
C SER A 24 8.52 -25.06 14.90
N SER A 25 9.56 -25.64 14.31
CA SER A 25 9.88 -27.06 14.38
C SER A 25 9.55 -27.67 15.75
N GLY A 26 8.90 -28.83 15.75
CA GLY A 26 8.46 -29.52 16.96
C GLY A 26 7.19 -28.97 17.64
N SER A 27 6.44 -28.08 16.98
CA SER A 27 5.22 -27.46 17.53
C SER A 27 5.45 -26.58 18.76
N ASN A 28 6.66 -26.05 18.94
CA ASN A 28 6.96 -25.11 20.00
C ASN A 28 6.45 -23.72 19.60
N VAL A 29 5.65 -23.11 20.47
CA VAL A 29 5.11 -21.77 20.21
C VAL A 29 6.12 -20.72 20.63
N ILE A 30 6.45 -19.82 19.71
CA ILE A 30 7.41 -18.75 19.93
C ILE A 30 6.71 -17.60 20.66
N PRO A 31 7.24 -17.11 21.80
CA PRO A 31 6.61 -16.02 22.54
C PRO A 31 7.09 -14.62 22.13
N ASN A 32 8.20 -14.52 21.41
CA ASN A 32 8.90 -13.24 21.27
C ASN A 32 8.52 -12.49 19.98
N LEU A 33 8.52 -11.16 20.08
CA LEU A 33 8.66 -10.29 18.92
C LEU A 33 10.13 -10.27 18.49
N ARG A 34 10.39 -10.41 17.19
CA ARG A 34 11.73 -10.33 16.60
C ARG A 34 11.74 -9.27 15.50
N MET A 35 12.86 -8.56 15.40
CA MET A 35 13.04 -7.44 14.49
C MET A 35 14.24 -7.72 13.59
N LEU A 36 14.07 -7.65 12.28
CA LEU A 36 15.15 -7.69 11.30
C LEU A 36 15.38 -6.28 10.77
N ASN A 37 16.48 -5.65 11.15
CA ASN A 37 16.94 -4.42 10.51
C ASN A 37 17.46 -4.77 9.10
N LEU A 38 16.91 -4.11 8.07
CA LEU A 38 17.21 -4.45 6.68
C LEU A 38 18.57 -3.89 6.21
N GLU A 39 19.06 -2.81 6.80
CA GLU A 39 20.35 -2.19 6.44
C GLU A 39 21.53 -3.06 6.91
N SER A 40 21.48 -3.54 8.16
CA SER A 40 22.49 -4.43 8.74
C SER A 40 22.23 -5.91 8.48
N SER A 41 21.06 -6.27 7.94
CA SER A 41 20.58 -7.66 7.79
C SER A 41 20.65 -8.48 9.08
N SER A 42 20.47 -7.85 10.24
CA SER A 42 20.62 -8.47 11.56
C SER A 42 19.31 -8.58 12.34
N TRP A 43 19.10 -9.73 12.98
CA TRP A 43 17.96 -9.96 13.88
C TRP A 43 18.25 -9.54 15.31
N THR A 44 17.32 -8.81 15.92
CA THR A 44 17.23 -8.51 17.35
C THR A 44 15.90 -9.02 17.91
N ASN A 45 15.78 -9.07 19.24
CA ASN A 45 14.50 -9.32 19.92
C ASN A 45 13.97 -7.98 20.42
N GLY A 46 12.66 -7.75 20.31
CA GLY A 46 11.98 -6.68 21.04
C GLY A 46 11.51 -7.17 22.41
N ALA A 47 10.71 -6.36 23.10
CA ALA A 47 10.17 -6.69 24.41
C ALA A 47 9.41 -8.02 24.41
N ALA A 48 9.79 -8.89 25.35
CA ALA A 48 9.02 -10.09 25.65
C ALA A 48 7.71 -9.69 26.36
N TYR A 49 6.61 -10.28 25.92
CA TYR A 49 5.34 -10.22 26.64
C TYR A 49 5.26 -11.45 27.54
N SER A 50 4.78 -11.28 28.78
CA SER A 50 4.83 -12.35 29.80
C SER A 50 3.90 -13.53 29.52
N ASP A 51 3.04 -13.43 28.51
CA ASP A 51 1.94 -14.36 28.22
C ASP A 51 1.89 -14.82 26.73
N SER A 52 2.92 -14.53 25.93
CA SER A 52 2.81 -14.43 24.46
C SER A 52 3.10 -15.68 23.62
N GLY A 53 3.02 -16.89 24.16
CA GLY A 53 3.05 -18.07 23.30
C GLY A 53 1.80 -18.15 22.41
N PHE A 54 1.77 -17.49 21.25
CA PHE A 54 0.65 -17.57 20.29
C PHE A 54 1.10 -17.67 18.81
N TYR A 55 0.48 -18.60 18.09
CA TYR A 55 0.63 -18.79 16.64
C TYR A 55 -0.72 -18.68 15.93
N ALA A 56 -0.71 -18.54 14.61
CA ALA A 56 -1.91 -18.42 13.76
C ALA A 56 -2.83 -17.26 14.14
N HIS A 57 -2.31 -16.21 14.74
CA HIS A 57 -3.01 -14.94 14.89
C HIS A 57 -2.94 -14.15 13.58
N CYS A 58 -3.80 -13.14 13.45
CA CYS A 58 -3.62 -12.10 12.45
C CYS A 58 -3.08 -10.84 13.12
N GLY A 59 -2.56 -9.88 12.36
CA GLY A 59 -2.18 -8.58 12.91
C GLY A 59 -2.09 -7.47 11.87
N ILE A 60 -2.04 -6.23 12.35
CA ILE A 60 -2.09 -5.00 11.56
C ILE A 60 -1.09 -4.00 12.15
N LEU A 61 -0.32 -3.33 11.29
CA LEU A 61 0.48 -2.17 11.65
C LEU A 61 -0.35 -0.89 11.44
N HIS A 62 -0.42 -0.03 12.46
CA HIS A 62 -1.17 1.23 12.43
C HIS A 62 -0.54 2.24 13.41
N HIS A 63 -0.20 3.44 12.95
CA HIS A 63 0.40 4.53 13.75
C HIS A 63 1.48 4.06 14.76
N ASN A 64 2.57 3.49 14.25
CA ASN A 64 3.70 2.94 15.03
C ASN A 64 3.33 1.85 16.06
N ARG A 65 2.16 1.22 15.91
CA ARG A 65 1.71 0.12 16.75
C ARG A 65 1.39 -1.12 15.93
N ILE A 66 1.81 -2.27 16.43
CA ILE A 66 1.45 -3.59 15.90
C ILE A 66 0.33 -4.14 16.76
N PHE A 67 -0.84 -4.30 16.16
CA PHE A 67 -1.99 -4.95 16.76
C PHE A 67 -1.99 -6.43 16.35
N THR A 68 -2.09 -7.36 17.30
CA THR A 68 -2.34 -8.78 17.02
C THR A 68 -3.69 -9.21 17.56
N PHE A 69 -4.39 -10.06 16.81
CA PHE A 69 -5.75 -10.49 17.10
C PHE A 69 -5.82 -12.02 17.20
N GLY A 70 -6.22 -12.49 18.37
CA GLY A 70 -6.47 -13.91 18.64
C GLY A 70 -5.21 -14.77 18.54
N GLY A 71 -5.26 -15.82 17.71
CA GLY A 71 -4.26 -16.88 17.63
C GLY A 71 -4.53 -18.00 18.63
N SER A 72 -3.52 -18.83 18.87
CA SER A 72 -3.63 -20.00 19.76
C SER A 72 -2.34 -20.32 20.46
N ARG A 73 -2.46 -20.78 21.72
CA ARG A 73 -1.33 -21.25 22.52
C ARG A 73 -1.04 -22.75 22.34
N ASN A 74 -2.01 -23.48 21.83
CA ASN A 74 -1.93 -24.91 21.51
C ASN A 74 -3.04 -25.26 20.51
N VAL A 75 -3.15 -26.53 20.13
CA VAL A 75 -4.08 -26.99 19.07
C VAL A 75 -5.58 -26.81 19.38
N ILE A 76 -5.98 -26.64 20.66
CA ILE A 76 -7.37 -26.53 21.13
C ILE A 76 -7.72 -25.25 21.91
N THR A 77 -6.76 -24.43 22.33
CA THR A 77 -7.00 -23.22 23.13
C THR A 77 -6.78 -21.95 22.32
N TYR A 78 -7.88 -21.29 21.96
CA TYR A 78 -7.90 -20.14 21.05
C TYR A 78 -8.09 -18.83 21.82
N SER A 79 -7.37 -17.80 21.42
CA SER A 79 -7.28 -16.54 22.16
C SER A 79 -8.38 -15.57 21.75
N LYS A 80 -8.94 -14.85 22.73
CA LYS A 80 -9.78 -13.67 22.51
C LYS A 80 -8.99 -12.36 22.49
N SER A 81 -7.72 -12.42 22.91
CA SER A 81 -6.92 -11.23 23.19
C SER A 81 -6.65 -10.43 21.93
N VAL A 82 -6.74 -9.12 22.07
CA VAL A 82 -6.03 -8.18 21.19
C VAL A 82 -4.80 -7.72 21.98
N GLN A 83 -3.62 -7.75 21.36
CA GLN A 83 -2.39 -7.24 21.98
C GLN A 83 -1.85 -6.11 21.12
N ILE A 84 -1.24 -5.13 21.78
CA ILE A 84 -0.78 -3.90 21.13
C ILE A 84 0.69 -3.73 21.51
N TYR A 85 1.58 -3.81 20.54
CA TYR A 85 3.00 -3.50 20.72
C TYR A 85 3.27 -2.09 20.17
N ASP A 86 3.76 -1.19 21.02
CA ASP A 86 4.18 0.15 20.64
C ASP A 86 5.66 0.12 20.26
N ILE A 87 5.93 0.43 18.98
CA ILE A 87 7.28 0.37 18.42
C ILE A 87 8.17 1.49 19.00
N THR A 88 7.57 2.62 19.38
CA THR A 88 8.33 3.80 19.83
C THR A 88 8.93 3.60 21.21
N SER A 89 8.22 2.87 22.08
CA SER A 89 8.65 2.57 23.45
C SER A 89 9.24 1.16 23.64
N ASP A 90 9.29 0.33 22.60
CA ASP A 90 9.63 -1.11 22.69
C ASP A 90 8.89 -1.78 23.85
N SER A 91 7.55 -1.69 23.82
CA SER A 91 6.73 -2.18 24.92
C SER A 91 5.34 -2.63 24.47
N TRP A 92 4.79 -3.60 25.19
CA TRP A 92 3.40 -4.00 25.03
C TRP A 92 2.49 -3.14 25.90
N LEU A 93 1.42 -2.64 25.29
CA LEU A 93 0.38 -1.84 25.94
C LEU A 93 -0.80 -2.72 26.35
N GLU A 94 -1.47 -2.33 27.44
CA GLU A 94 -2.77 -2.88 27.81
C GLU A 94 -3.82 -2.59 26.72
N SER A 95 -4.62 -3.61 26.39
CA SER A 95 -5.66 -3.50 25.37
C SER A 95 -7.04 -3.40 26.02
N SER A 96 -7.82 -2.39 25.61
CA SER A 96 -9.25 -2.30 25.90
C SER A 96 -10.10 -3.21 25.00
N PHE A 97 -9.53 -3.76 23.92
CA PHE A 97 -10.23 -4.61 22.96
C PHE A 97 -10.13 -6.09 23.33
N SER A 98 -11.26 -6.80 23.23
CA SER A 98 -11.35 -8.26 23.27
C SER A 98 -12.27 -8.76 22.17
N LEU A 99 -11.87 -9.82 21.47
CA LEU A 99 -12.74 -10.50 20.50
C LEU A 99 -13.93 -11.16 21.24
N PRO A 100 -15.13 -11.26 20.61
CA PRO A 100 -16.28 -11.91 21.24
C PRO A 100 -16.04 -13.38 21.58
N GLN A 101 -15.27 -14.08 20.75
CA GLN A 101 -14.91 -15.49 20.89
C GLN A 101 -13.43 -15.73 20.60
N GLY A 102 -12.91 -16.89 21.02
CA GLY A 102 -11.53 -17.26 20.73
C GLY A 102 -11.40 -17.54 19.24
N LEU A 103 -10.39 -16.98 18.58
CA LEU A 103 -10.20 -17.09 17.12
C LEU A 103 -8.70 -17.24 16.79
N ARG A 104 -8.37 -18.08 15.80
CA ARG A 104 -7.09 -18.16 15.07
C ARG A 104 -7.38 -18.19 13.56
N GLN A 105 -6.37 -18.16 12.71
CA GLN A 105 -6.52 -18.33 11.25
C GLN A 105 -7.50 -17.35 10.54
N MET A 106 -7.80 -16.22 11.17
CA MET A 106 -8.65 -15.15 10.64
C MET A 106 -7.98 -14.46 9.44
N ALA A 107 -8.80 -13.86 8.56
CA ALA A 107 -8.33 -12.74 7.74
C ALA A 107 -8.33 -11.45 8.56
N CYS A 108 -7.35 -10.57 8.34
CA CYS A 108 -7.40 -9.19 8.82
C CYS A 108 -6.81 -8.20 7.81
N SER A 109 -7.28 -6.95 7.85
CA SER A 109 -6.70 -5.83 7.12
C SER A 109 -7.10 -4.48 7.72
N LEU A 110 -6.24 -3.48 7.52
CA LEU A 110 -6.57 -2.06 7.74
C LEU A 110 -7.38 -1.56 6.54
N VAL A 111 -8.54 -0.98 6.82
CA VAL A 111 -9.39 -0.24 5.87
C VAL A 111 -9.20 1.25 6.18
N PRO A 112 -8.43 2.00 5.37
CA PRO A 112 -8.13 3.40 5.66
C PRO A 112 -9.38 4.27 5.79
N GLY A 113 -9.36 5.16 6.77
CA GLY A 113 -10.30 6.26 6.92
C GLY A 113 -9.96 7.44 6.00
N ASN A 114 -10.63 8.57 6.24
CA ASN A 114 -10.31 9.86 5.61
C ASN A 114 -10.09 10.92 6.69
N GLY A 115 -9.11 10.67 7.56
CA GLY A 115 -8.55 11.59 8.56
C GLY A 115 -9.53 12.12 9.62
N ASP A 116 -10.43 13.00 9.18
CA ASP A 116 -11.22 13.90 10.03
C ASP A 116 -12.67 13.43 10.24
N TRP A 117 -13.23 12.62 9.32
CA TRP A 117 -14.68 12.32 9.27
C TRP A 117 -15.03 10.83 9.27
N ILE A 118 -14.06 9.99 8.92
CA ILE A 118 -14.26 8.55 8.74
C ILE A 118 -13.04 7.88 9.38
N PRO A 119 -13.21 7.11 10.47
CA PRO A 119 -12.09 6.46 11.14
C PRO A 119 -11.47 5.36 10.27
N ASP A 120 -10.21 5.05 10.54
CA ASP A 120 -9.64 3.76 10.12
C ASP A 120 -10.45 2.62 10.74
N LEU A 121 -10.56 1.49 10.04
CA LEU A 121 -11.17 0.28 10.59
C LEU A 121 -10.23 -0.90 10.41
N PHE A 122 -10.02 -1.67 11.47
CA PHE A 122 -9.50 -3.02 11.34
C PHE A 122 -10.66 -3.94 11.00
N LEU A 123 -10.61 -4.60 9.84
CA LEU A 123 -11.62 -5.58 9.44
C LEU A 123 -11.06 -6.99 9.72
N LEU A 124 -11.84 -7.81 10.42
CA LEU A 124 -11.50 -9.18 10.81
C LEU A 124 -12.59 -10.12 10.29
N ALA A 125 -12.25 -11.24 9.64
CA ALA A 125 -13.27 -12.15 9.11
C ALA A 125 -12.96 -13.64 9.28
N GLY A 126 -14.03 -14.36 9.61
CA GLY A 126 -14.05 -15.80 9.84
C GLY A 126 -13.10 -16.22 10.95
N GLY A 127 -12.47 -17.38 10.76
CA GLY A 127 -11.48 -17.89 11.69
C GLY A 127 -12.03 -18.69 12.87
N GLU A 128 -11.09 -18.97 13.75
CA GLU A 128 -10.88 -20.13 14.61
C GLU A 128 -11.85 -20.49 15.75
N THR A 129 -13.08 -21.03 15.63
CA THR A 129 -13.94 -21.13 16.84
C THR A 129 -13.71 -22.38 17.69
N GLY A 130 -13.40 -23.51 17.05
CA GLY A 130 -13.12 -24.81 17.70
C GLY A 130 -12.44 -25.78 16.75
N GLN A 131 -12.06 -26.98 17.21
CA GLN A 131 -11.50 -28.00 16.32
C GLN A 131 -12.58 -28.49 15.34
N ASN A 132 -12.46 -28.11 14.08
CA ASN A 132 -13.50 -28.25 13.05
C ASN A 132 -14.78 -27.42 13.30
N GLU A 133 -14.68 -26.28 13.99
CA GLU A 133 -15.76 -25.32 14.16
C GLU A 133 -15.34 -23.93 13.70
N TYR A 134 -16.23 -23.23 12.98
CA TYR A 134 -15.85 -22.17 12.05
C TYR A 134 -16.76 -20.95 12.14
N SER A 135 -16.17 -19.75 12.26
CA SER A 135 -16.93 -18.49 12.20
C SER A 135 -17.18 -18.06 10.75
N ASN A 136 -18.38 -17.54 10.49
CA ASN A 136 -18.75 -16.79 9.28
C ASN A 136 -18.97 -15.28 9.57
N SER A 137 -18.62 -14.82 10.78
CA SER A 137 -18.75 -13.44 11.22
C SER A 137 -17.66 -12.56 10.61
N VAL A 138 -18.01 -11.28 10.38
CA VAL A 138 -17.06 -10.20 10.14
C VAL A 138 -17.15 -9.20 11.28
N TYR A 139 -16.02 -8.93 11.92
CA TYR A 139 -15.90 -7.90 12.94
C TYR A 139 -15.18 -6.67 12.38
N SER A 140 -15.59 -5.47 12.78
CA SER A 140 -14.76 -4.28 12.68
C SER A 140 -14.36 -3.77 14.06
N ILE A 141 -13.18 -3.16 14.09
CA ILE A 141 -12.65 -2.47 15.25
C ILE A 141 -12.22 -1.09 14.78
N ASP A 142 -12.75 -0.05 15.42
CA ASP A 142 -12.19 1.30 15.31
C ASP A 142 -11.04 1.40 16.32
N PRO A 143 -9.77 1.57 15.88
CA PRO A 143 -8.61 1.61 16.77
C PRO A 143 -8.59 2.83 17.71
N THR A 144 -9.43 3.84 17.45
CA THR A 144 -9.58 5.02 18.31
C THR A 144 -10.73 4.89 19.32
N SER A 145 -11.58 3.87 19.16
CA SER A 145 -12.69 3.61 20.07
C SER A 145 -12.24 3.03 21.42
N ASN A 146 -13.10 3.15 22.43
CA ASN A 146 -12.83 2.64 23.78
C ASN A 146 -13.08 1.13 23.89
N GLY A 147 -12.35 0.32 23.12
CA GLY A 147 -12.42 -1.15 23.16
C GLY A 147 -13.55 -1.78 22.34
N GLU A 148 -14.24 -1.01 21.49
CA GLU A 148 -15.45 -1.48 20.80
C GLU A 148 -15.12 -2.43 19.63
N VAL A 149 -15.65 -3.65 19.69
CA VAL A 149 -15.58 -4.65 18.61
C VAL A 149 -16.99 -4.89 18.08
N LYS A 150 -17.26 -4.42 16.86
CA LYS A 150 -18.58 -4.52 16.22
C LYS A 150 -18.63 -5.76 15.33
N GLU A 151 -19.57 -6.66 15.59
CA GLU A 151 -19.97 -7.64 14.57
C GLU A 151 -20.79 -6.91 13.51
N LEU A 152 -20.20 -6.74 12.32
CA LEU A 152 -20.83 -5.99 11.24
C LEU A 152 -21.78 -6.86 10.42
N LEU A 153 -21.30 -8.03 10.01
CA LEU A 153 -21.89 -8.81 8.92
C LEU A 153 -21.82 -10.31 9.21
N LEU A 154 -22.88 -11.01 8.80
CA LEU A 154 -22.80 -12.43 8.48
C LEU A 154 -22.43 -12.55 7.01
N LEU A 155 -21.34 -13.27 6.70
CA LEU A 155 -21.05 -13.61 5.31
C LEU A 155 -22.21 -14.46 4.75
N SER A 156 -22.66 -14.14 3.53
CA SER A 156 -23.87 -14.70 2.89
C SER A 156 -23.79 -16.19 2.53
N MET A 157 -22.74 -16.89 2.98
CA MET A 157 -22.55 -18.32 2.80
C MET A 157 -22.35 -19.01 4.16
N THR A 158 -22.71 -20.29 4.21
CA THR A 158 -22.00 -21.27 5.03
C THR A 158 -20.62 -21.52 4.42
N VAL A 159 -19.67 -20.59 4.65
CA VAL A 159 -18.31 -20.69 4.13
C VAL A 159 -17.61 -21.92 4.69
N SER A 160 -16.80 -22.57 3.86
CA SER A 160 -15.81 -23.56 4.28
C SER A 160 -14.95 -23.04 5.44
N ARG A 161 -15.11 -23.65 6.60
CA ARG A 161 -14.26 -24.78 7.01
C ARG A 161 -12.72 -24.66 6.78
N PHE A 162 -12.08 -23.66 7.40
CA PHE A 162 -10.64 -23.28 7.46
C PHE A 162 -9.65 -23.97 6.52
N GLY A 163 -8.83 -23.13 5.90
CA GLY A 163 -7.39 -23.35 5.88
C GLY A 163 -6.65 -22.04 6.11
N SER A 164 -6.16 -21.85 7.33
CA SER A 164 -5.05 -20.97 7.76
C SER A 164 -4.62 -19.89 6.76
N GLN A 165 -4.93 -18.63 7.06
CA GLN A 165 -4.66 -17.43 6.23
C GLN A 165 -5.71 -17.23 5.12
N ASN A 166 -6.94 -16.86 5.49
CA ASN A 166 -7.80 -16.12 4.57
C ASN A 166 -7.19 -14.73 4.33
N SER A 167 -7.30 -14.17 3.13
CA SER A 167 -6.59 -12.93 2.79
C SER A 167 -7.52 -11.79 2.40
N PHE A 168 -7.34 -10.64 3.05
CA PHE A 168 -7.96 -9.37 2.68
C PHE A 168 -6.98 -8.51 1.87
N ALA A 169 -7.48 -7.76 0.90
CA ALA A 169 -6.73 -6.74 0.18
C ALA A 169 -7.58 -5.49 -0.01
N VAL A 170 -7.06 -4.32 0.36
CA VAL A 170 -7.70 -3.04 0.07
C VAL A 170 -7.16 -2.50 -1.25
N PHE A 171 -8.06 -2.20 -2.19
CA PHE A 171 -7.69 -1.66 -3.50
C PHE A 171 -7.77 -0.14 -3.54
N HIS A 172 -8.77 0.45 -2.89
CA HIS A 172 -8.97 1.90 -2.83
C HIS A 172 -9.78 2.27 -1.58
N GLU A 173 -9.09 2.65 -0.49
CA GLU A 173 -9.63 3.15 0.79
C GLU A 173 -10.83 2.37 1.36
N ASN A 174 -12.02 2.64 0.85
CA ASN A 174 -13.29 2.06 1.25
C ASN A 174 -13.59 0.69 0.60
N VAL A 175 -12.78 0.26 -0.37
CA VAL A 175 -13.00 -0.93 -1.21
C VAL A 175 -12.08 -2.08 -0.79
N VAL A 176 -12.69 -3.11 -0.21
CA VAL A 176 -12.02 -4.30 0.33
C VAL A 176 -12.38 -5.54 -0.49
N PHE A 177 -11.37 -6.32 -0.86
CA PHE A 177 -11.53 -7.66 -1.42
C PHE A 177 -11.16 -8.71 -0.36
N LEU A 178 -12.00 -9.73 -0.21
CA LEU A 178 -11.73 -10.92 0.60
C LEU A 178 -11.55 -12.12 -0.33
N ALA A 179 -10.31 -12.58 -0.49
CA ALA A 179 -10.02 -13.85 -1.12
C ALA A 179 -10.06 -14.96 -0.05
N THR A 180 -11.13 -15.76 -0.07
CA THR A 180 -11.23 -16.93 0.81
C THR A 180 -10.34 -18.06 0.29
N GLY A 181 -9.60 -18.70 1.19
CA GLY A 181 -8.64 -19.75 0.86
C GLY A 181 -9.25 -21.16 0.75
N TYR A 182 -8.36 -22.12 0.47
CA TYR A 182 -8.62 -23.55 0.45
C TYR A 182 -8.79 -24.09 1.89
N GLY A 183 -9.89 -24.81 2.16
CA GLY A 183 -10.08 -25.56 3.40
C GLY A 183 -9.71 -27.04 3.27
N ASN A 184 -9.97 -27.86 4.31
CA ASN A 184 -9.61 -29.28 4.26
C ASN A 184 -10.39 -30.06 3.16
N GLY A 185 -9.72 -30.35 2.03
CA GLY A 185 -9.96 -31.46 1.09
C GLY A 185 -11.28 -31.46 0.31
N MET A 186 -12.42 -31.47 1.01
CA MET A 186 -13.78 -31.53 0.46
C MET A 186 -14.46 -30.15 0.36
N HIS A 187 -13.78 -29.07 0.79
CA HIS A 187 -14.40 -27.75 0.96
C HIS A 187 -13.52 -26.62 0.39
N MET A 188 -13.40 -26.59 -0.95
CA MET A 188 -12.70 -25.53 -1.67
C MET A 188 -13.66 -24.35 -1.94
N ASN A 189 -13.16 -23.11 -1.80
CA ASN A 189 -13.86 -21.92 -2.29
C ASN A 189 -12.91 -21.14 -3.21
N ASN A 190 -13.36 -20.86 -4.43
CA ASN A 190 -12.63 -20.07 -5.43
C ASN A 190 -13.12 -18.61 -5.49
N THR A 191 -13.96 -18.21 -4.54
CA THR A 191 -14.65 -16.92 -4.59
C THR A 191 -13.82 -15.82 -3.92
N VAL A 192 -13.63 -14.74 -4.66
CA VAL A 192 -13.25 -13.44 -4.14
C VAL A 192 -14.53 -12.63 -3.91
N PHE A 193 -14.68 -12.13 -2.69
CA PHE A 193 -15.75 -11.20 -2.32
C PHE A 193 -15.25 -9.76 -2.37
N LEU A 194 -16.18 -8.85 -2.59
CA LEU A 194 -16.01 -7.40 -2.59
C LEU A 194 -16.94 -6.81 -1.54
N TRP A 195 -16.43 -5.86 -0.76
CA TRP A 195 -17.20 -5.06 0.18
C TRP A 195 -16.78 -3.60 0.09
N ASN A 196 -17.76 -2.71 0.01
CA ASN A 196 -17.57 -1.30 0.30
C ASN A 196 -17.93 -1.06 1.78
N ARG A 197 -17.21 -0.19 2.48
CA ARG A 197 -17.48 0.10 3.90
C ARG A 197 -18.90 0.59 4.23
N TRP A 198 -19.62 1.08 3.22
CA TRP A 198 -21.01 1.54 3.33
C TRP A 198 -22.04 0.44 3.04
N ASP A 199 -21.59 -0.73 2.54
CA ASP A 199 -22.45 -1.86 2.22
C ASP A 199 -22.75 -2.71 3.45
N SER A 200 -24.00 -3.13 3.56
CA SER A 200 -24.50 -4.02 4.62
C SER A 200 -24.26 -5.51 4.33
N ASN A 201 -23.45 -5.88 3.32
CA ASN A 201 -23.09 -7.26 2.98
C ASN A 201 -21.81 -7.32 2.12
N PHE A 202 -21.10 -8.46 2.18
CA PHE A 202 -20.10 -8.81 1.15
C PHE A 202 -20.80 -9.38 -0.09
N ASN A 203 -20.39 -8.90 -1.27
CA ASN A 203 -20.89 -9.35 -2.57
C ASN A 203 -19.85 -10.25 -3.26
N GLN A 204 -20.30 -11.28 -3.98
CA GLN A 204 -19.39 -12.08 -4.82
C GLN A 204 -18.87 -11.24 -5.99
N TYR A 205 -17.55 -11.16 -6.14
CA TYR A 205 -16.90 -10.39 -7.20
C TYR A 205 -16.39 -11.29 -8.34
N ASN A 206 -15.71 -12.39 -8.01
CA ASN A 206 -15.12 -13.29 -9.00
C ASN A 206 -15.01 -14.71 -8.43
N SER A 207 -15.19 -15.74 -9.26
CA SER A 207 -14.99 -17.17 -8.93
C SER A 207 -14.00 -17.88 -9.87
N LEU A 208 -13.35 -17.14 -10.78
CA LEU A 208 -12.40 -17.65 -11.77
C LEU A 208 -10.96 -17.76 -11.24
N ILE A 209 -10.69 -17.26 -10.03
CA ILE A 209 -9.39 -17.36 -9.38
C ILE A 209 -9.38 -18.66 -8.56
N ASN A 210 -8.53 -19.60 -8.94
CA ASN A 210 -8.36 -20.85 -8.18
C ASN A 210 -7.95 -20.53 -6.74
N GLY A 211 -8.71 -21.02 -5.76
CA GLY A 211 -8.39 -20.91 -4.35
C GLY A 211 -7.04 -21.56 -4.06
N ARG A 212 -6.24 -20.91 -3.21
CA ARG A 212 -4.93 -21.42 -2.78
C ARG A 212 -4.97 -21.88 -1.34
N GLU A 213 -4.11 -22.83 -1.00
CA GLU A 213 -3.82 -23.18 0.39
C GLU A 213 -2.89 -22.11 0.99
N GLN A 214 -3.24 -21.66 2.19
CA GLN A 214 -2.51 -20.63 2.95
C GLN A 214 -2.11 -19.36 2.17
N PRO A 215 -3.05 -18.64 1.52
CA PRO A 215 -2.73 -17.42 0.80
C PRO A 215 -2.40 -16.28 1.78
N GLY A 216 -1.11 -15.95 1.89
CA GLY A 216 -0.70 -14.66 2.48
C GLY A 216 -1.09 -13.50 1.57
N ASN A 217 -1.67 -12.44 2.14
CA ASN A 217 -1.76 -11.12 1.52
C ASN A 217 -0.47 -10.33 1.79
N ALA A 218 0.10 -9.78 0.73
CA ALA A 218 0.88 -8.56 0.83
C ALA A 218 0.08 -7.45 0.14
N MET A 219 -0.37 -6.44 0.91
CA MET A 219 -0.66 -5.16 0.29
C MET A 219 0.68 -4.60 -0.19
N ILE A 220 0.98 -4.75 -1.48
CA ILE A 220 2.05 -3.99 -2.12
C ILE A 220 1.53 -2.56 -2.18
N PRO A 221 2.02 -1.63 -1.34
CA PRO A 221 1.67 -0.25 -1.54
C PRO A 221 2.38 0.15 -2.83
N LEU A 222 1.64 0.63 -3.82
CA LEU A 222 2.29 1.22 -4.99
C LEU A 222 3.18 2.40 -4.52
N ARG A 223 2.75 3.09 -3.45
CA ARG A 223 3.58 4.01 -2.65
C ARG A 223 4.91 3.35 -2.19
N HIS A 224 6.01 4.01 -2.55
CA HIS A 224 7.38 3.75 -2.08
C HIS A 224 8.07 2.45 -2.53
N ILE A 225 8.18 2.24 -3.85
CA ILE A 225 9.37 1.60 -4.40
C ILE A 225 10.25 2.61 -5.16
N PRO A 226 11.09 3.40 -4.47
CA PRO A 226 12.38 3.79 -5.00
C PRO A 226 13.31 2.56 -4.91
N VAL A 227 13.46 1.82 -6.01
CA VAL A 227 14.53 0.80 -6.05
C VAL A 227 15.85 1.57 -6.07
N CYS A 228 16.55 1.66 -4.95
CA CYS A 228 17.88 2.24 -4.91
C CYS A 228 18.91 1.12 -5.10
N GLY A 229 19.50 1.06 -6.31
CA GLY A 229 20.83 0.47 -6.47
C GLY A 229 21.92 1.51 -6.18
N ASP A 230 23.18 1.08 -6.16
CA ASP A 230 24.38 1.80 -5.67
C ASP A 230 24.74 3.15 -6.34
N LYS A 231 23.85 3.70 -7.17
CA LYS A 231 23.95 5.03 -7.81
C LYS A 231 22.74 5.93 -7.57
N GLY A 232 21.86 5.59 -6.62
CA GLY A 232 20.71 6.43 -6.24
C GLY A 232 19.60 6.53 -7.30
N GLN A 233 19.59 5.65 -8.31
CA GLN A 233 18.51 5.54 -9.29
C GLN A 233 18.03 4.10 -9.41
N SER A 234 16.76 3.96 -9.74
CA SER A 234 16.16 2.67 -10.09
C SER A 234 16.64 2.17 -11.44
N GLN A 235 16.81 0.85 -11.55
CA GLN A 235 17.01 0.21 -12.85
C GLN A 235 15.72 0.26 -13.69
N MET A 236 14.55 0.29 -13.05
CA MET A 236 13.23 0.42 -13.69
C MET A 236 12.85 1.88 -13.99
N TRP A 237 13.23 2.85 -13.16
CA TRP A 237 12.81 4.26 -13.31
C TRP A 237 13.99 5.20 -13.60
N LYS A 238 13.93 5.89 -14.74
CA LYS A 238 14.86 6.96 -15.12
C LYS A 238 14.23 8.31 -14.85
N ILE A 239 14.95 9.18 -14.14
CA ILE A 239 14.53 10.57 -13.96
C ILE A 239 14.71 11.32 -15.29
N ILE A 240 13.63 11.89 -15.80
CA ILE A 240 13.66 12.76 -16.99
C ILE A 240 13.71 14.21 -16.57
N LEU A 241 13.02 14.57 -15.48
CA LEU A 241 13.00 15.95 -14.97
C LEU A 241 13.10 16.00 -13.44
N ASN A 242 13.98 16.87 -12.94
CA ASN A 242 14.07 17.27 -11.54
C ASN A 242 13.86 18.78 -11.47
N HIS A 243 12.96 19.24 -10.59
CA HIS A 243 12.76 20.68 -10.33
C HIS A 243 12.69 20.91 -8.83
N GLU A 244 13.55 21.80 -8.33
CA GLU A 244 13.59 22.25 -6.94
C GLU A 244 13.67 23.79 -6.90
N ILE A 245 13.04 24.41 -5.89
CA ILE A 245 13.20 25.86 -5.68
C ILE A 245 14.65 26.23 -5.35
N PRO A 246 15.13 27.44 -5.70
CA PRO A 246 14.40 28.56 -6.32
C PRO A 246 14.39 28.53 -7.86
N THR A 247 14.83 27.45 -8.50
CA THR A 247 15.20 27.47 -9.93
C THR A 247 13.98 27.56 -10.86
N ARG A 248 14.22 27.85 -12.14
CA ARG A 248 13.20 27.95 -13.20
C ARG A 248 13.76 27.46 -14.52
N PHE A 249 12.93 26.72 -15.27
CA PHE A 249 13.26 26.32 -16.64
C PHE A 249 13.10 27.49 -17.60
N SER A 250 13.92 27.51 -18.66
CA SER A 250 13.70 28.40 -19.79
C SER A 250 12.57 27.88 -20.69
N ILE A 251 12.03 28.75 -21.55
CA ILE A 251 11.18 28.30 -22.67
C ILE A 251 12.06 27.45 -23.59
N GLY A 252 11.66 26.20 -23.82
CA GLY A 252 12.46 25.22 -24.55
C GLY A 252 13.49 24.46 -23.69
N GLY A 253 13.46 24.63 -22.37
CA GLY A 253 14.34 23.98 -21.39
C GLY A 253 14.15 22.47 -21.21
N TRP A 254 13.97 21.72 -22.30
CA TRP A 254 13.69 20.28 -22.31
C TRP A 254 14.92 19.41 -22.03
N ASN A 255 16.13 19.93 -22.25
CA ASN A 255 17.39 19.19 -22.15
C ASN A 255 18.46 19.99 -21.35
N GLU A 256 18.09 20.52 -20.19
CA GLU A 256 18.95 21.34 -19.32
C GLU A 256 19.62 20.50 -18.21
N ASN A 257 20.78 20.93 -17.71
CA ASN A 257 21.44 20.28 -16.57
C ASN A 257 22.21 21.30 -15.72
N VAL A 258 21.65 21.66 -14.57
CA VAL A 258 22.25 22.53 -13.55
C VAL A 258 22.33 21.74 -12.24
N GLU A 259 23.57 21.53 -11.77
CA GLU A 259 23.98 20.76 -10.59
C GLU A 259 22.85 20.28 -9.65
N ASN A 260 22.28 19.10 -9.97
CA ASN A 260 21.29 18.32 -9.22
C ASN A 260 19.93 18.97 -8.87
N ALA A 261 19.79 20.31 -8.85
CA ALA A 261 18.54 21.00 -8.50
C ALA A 261 17.60 21.15 -9.71
N GLN A 262 18.14 21.36 -10.91
CA GLN A 262 17.38 21.50 -12.15
C GLN A 262 17.99 20.66 -13.26
N SER A 263 17.26 19.65 -13.73
CA SER A 263 17.66 18.87 -14.89
C SER A 263 16.46 18.43 -15.69
N SER A 264 16.59 18.40 -17.01
CA SER A 264 15.63 17.83 -17.96
C SER A 264 16.39 17.04 -19.04
N ARG A 265 15.86 15.90 -19.49
CA ARG A 265 16.50 14.99 -20.45
C ARG A 265 15.52 14.33 -21.42
N PHE A 266 14.78 15.15 -22.16
CA PHE A 266 13.75 14.66 -23.10
C PHE A 266 14.33 14.18 -24.44
N GLU A 267 15.61 14.45 -24.74
CA GLU A 267 16.27 14.09 -25.99
C GLU A 267 16.36 12.58 -26.25
N ARG A 268 16.10 11.76 -25.23
CA ARG A 268 16.06 10.29 -25.30
C ARG A 268 14.70 9.71 -24.93
N LEU A 269 13.63 10.52 -24.88
CA LEU A 269 12.33 10.06 -24.37
C LEU A 269 11.77 8.88 -25.18
N ASP A 270 11.88 8.91 -26.51
CA ASP A 270 11.42 7.83 -27.40
C ASP A 270 12.07 6.46 -27.10
N GLU A 271 13.26 6.42 -26.51
CA GLU A 271 13.93 5.16 -26.11
C GLU A 271 13.19 4.41 -24.98
N TYR A 272 12.26 5.07 -24.30
CA TYR A 272 11.52 4.52 -23.15
C TYR A 272 10.05 4.17 -23.49
N ARG A 273 9.71 4.01 -24.76
CA ARG A 273 8.35 3.59 -25.17
C ARG A 273 8.11 2.11 -24.87
N CYS A 274 7.11 1.85 -24.03
CA CYS A 274 6.58 0.51 -23.80
C CYS A 274 5.75 0.00 -25.01
N GLU A 275 5.42 -1.29 -25.00
CA GLU A 275 4.52 -1.93 -25.97
C GLU A 275 3.23 -1.12 -26.21
N GLY A 276 2.89 -0.94 -27.50
CA GLY A 276 1.81 -0.06 -27.95
C GLY A 276 2.20 1.41 -28.05
N GLY A 277 3.50 1.74 -28.02
CA GLY A 277 4.02 3.10 -28.20
C GLY A 277 3.76 4.04 -27.00
N ARG A 278 3.42 3.48 -25.84
CA ARG A 278 3.05 4.19 -24.61
C ARG A 278 4.27 4.52 -23.78
N TYR A 279 4.35 5.73 -23.25
CA TYR A 279 5.18 6.04 -22.11
C TYR A 279 4.52 5.56 -20.83
N HIS A 280 5.31 5.12 -19.86
CA HIS A 280 4.87 4.89 -18.48
C HIS A 280 5.61 5.87 -17.59
N PHE A 281 4.88 6.87 -17.09
CA PHE A 281 5.43 7.96 -16.28
C PHE A 281 5.08 7.81 -14.80
N ARG A 282 5.92 8.41 -13.95
CA ARG A 282 5.64 8.66 -12.53
C ARG A 282 6.05 10.08 -12.15
N LEU A 283 5.12 10.86 -11.61
CA LEU A 283 5.32 12.23 -11.11
C LEU A 283 5.25 12.22 -9.58
N VAL A 284 6.39 12.50 -8.95
CA VAL A 284 6.57 12.47 -7.49
C VAL A 284 6.66 13.89 -6.95
N TYR A 285 5.96 14.14 -5.85
CA TYR A 285 6.12 15.34 -5.03
C TYR A 285 6.69 14.91 -3.67
N PRO A 286 8.02 14.97 -3.45
CA PRO A 286 8.65 14.38 -2.27
C PRO A 286 8.06 14.88 -0.94
N GLU A 287 7.74 16.17 -0.86
CA GLU A 287 7.15 16.82 0.32
C GLU A 287 5.70 16.39 0.62
N LEU A 288 5.00 15.75 -0.33
CA LEU A 288 3.62 15.26 -0.14
C LEU A 288 3.59 13.75 0.18
N GLY A 289 4.74 13.07 0.21
CA GLY A 289 4.81 11.62 0.50
C GLY A 289 4.06 10.74 -0.50
N THR A 290 3.75 11.23 -1.70
CA THR A 290 2.85 10.58 -2.65
C THR A 290 3.20 10.93 -4.10
N TYR A 291 2.59 10.24 -5.06
CA TYR A 291 2.89 10.36 -6.48
C TYR A 291 1.68 10.00 -7.36
N ASN A 292 1.72 10.39 -8.64
CA ASN A 292 0.86 9.83 -9.70
C ASN A 292 1.70 9.00 -10.67
N GLU A 293 1.20 7.84 -11.11
CA GLU A 293 1.81 6.93 -12.08
C GLU A 293 0.74 6.49 -13.09
N TRP A 294 1.08 6.56 -14.37
CA TRP A 294 0.14 6.38 -15.47
C TRP A 294 0.85 6.06 -16.78
N TYR A 295 0.11 5.53 -17.75
CA TYR A 295 0.55 5.46 -19.15
C TYR A 295 -0.05 6.61 -19.97
N GLN A 296 0.66 7.07 -21.00
CA GLN A 296 0.12 7.94 -22.07
C GLN A 296 0.85 7.67 -23.40
N THR A 297 0.21 7.93 -24.55
CA THR A 297 0.83 7.76 -25.89
C THR A 297 1.44 9.05 -26.44
N ASN A 298 0.98 10.22 -26.01
CA ASN A 298 1.58 11.48 -26.43
C ASN A 298 2.90 11.74 -25.70
N ASP A 299 3.90 12.19 -26.46
CA ASP A 299 5.09 12.84 -25.91
C ASP A 299 4.70 14.25 -25.41
N PRO A 300 4.87 14.57 -24.12
CA PRO A 300 4.54 15.89 -23.56
C PRO A 300 5.53 17.00 -23.95
N SER A 301 6.64 16.68 -24.61
CA SER A 301 7.64 17.64 -25.12
C SER A 301 7.43 18.07 -26.57
N ASN A 302 6.62 17.33 -27.33
CA ASN A 302 6.31 17.67 -28.72
C ASN A 302 5.19 18.75 -28.80
N PRO A 303 5.42 19.93 -29.42
CA PRO A 303 4.42 20.98 -29.58
C PRO A 303 3.18 20.58 -30.41
N GLU A 304 3.26 19.53 -31.24
CA GLU A 304 2.12 19.01 -32.00
C GLU A 304 1.13 18.24 -31.11
N HIS A 305 1.59 17.75 -29.94
CA HIS A 305 0.78 16.99 -28.99
C HIS A 305 0.03 17.91 -28.01
N ILE A 306 -0.93 18.66 -28.55
CA ILE A 306 -1.74 19.65 -27.81
C ILE A 306 -2.81 19.05 -26.86
N ALA A 307 -2.90 17.72 -26.76
CA ALA A 307 -3.82 17.01 -25.88
C ALA A 307 -3.19 15.69 -25.40
N VAL A 308 -3.58 15.23 -24.20
CA VAL A 308 -3.17 13.91 -23.70
C VAL A 308 -3.89 12.82 -24.49
N SER A 309 -3.16 11.79 -24.91
CA SER A 309 -3.71 10.59 -25.56
C SER A 309 -3.28 9.32 -24.84
N GLY A 310 -4.09 8.27 -24.91
CA GLY A 310 -3.76 6.97 -24.32
C GLY A 310 -3.61 6.96 -22.80
N TYR A 311 -4.20 7.93 -22.09
CA TYR A 311 -4.11 8.05 -20.63
C TYR A 311 -4.71 6.82 -19.93
N LEU A 312 -3.91 6.19 -19.06
CA LEU A 312 -4.35 5.11 -18.17
C LEU A 312 -3.65 5.24 -16.82
N GLY A 313 -4.38 5.68 -15.80
CA GLY A 313 -3.88 5.73 -14.43
C GLY A 313 -3.53 4.33 -13.90
N VAL A 314 -2.37 4.21 -13.24
CA VAL A 314 -1.87 2.97 -12.62
C VAL A 314 -1.92 3.09 -11.10
N ALA A 315 -1.37 4.18 -10.56
CA ALA A 315 -1.42 4.51 -9.14
C ALA A 315 -1.53 6.03 -9.00
N LEU A 316 -2.71 6.52 -8.64
CA LEU A 316 -2.98 7.96 -8.53
C LEU A 316 -3.13 8.34 -7.06
N GLY A 317 -2.04 8.75 -6.43
CA GLY A 317 -2.06 9.29 -5.07
C GLY A 317 -2.68 10.69 -4.98
N LEU A 318 -2.83 11.38 -6.12
CA LEU A 318 -3.36 12.73 -6.27
C LEU A 318 -4.27 12.80 -7.54
N PRO A 319 -5.42 12.10 -7.55
CA PRO A 319 -6.21 11.88 -8.78
C PRO A 319 -7.04 13.09 -9.23
N ILE A 320 -7.38 14.01 -8.33
CA ILE A 320 -8.32 15.11 -8.62
C ILE A 320 -7.68 16.09 -9.63
N GLY A 321 -8.27 16.15 -10.83
CA GLY A 321 -7.86 17.07 -11.90
C GLY A 321 -6.63 16.62 -12.71
N PHE A 322 -6.06 15.46 -12.44
CA PHE A 322 -4.89 14.95 -13.17
C PHE A 322 -5.29 14.01 -14.32
N ASN A 323 -4.90 14.37 -15.54
CA ASN A 323 -5.28 13.65 -16.77
C ASN A 323 -4.08 13.24 -17.63
N GLY A 324 -2.86 13.19 -17.06
CA GLY A 324 -1.61 13.00 -17.78
C GLY A 324 -1.00 14.31 -18.29
N LEU A 325 0.21 14.27 -18.84
CA LEU A 325 0.99 15.47 -19.17
C LEU A 325 0.83 15.88 -20.64
N VAL A 326 0.66 17.19 -20.87
CA VAL A 326 0.54 17.82 -22.19
C VAL A 326 1.54 18.97 -22.35
N TYR A 327 1.98 19.20 -23.59
CA TYR A 327 2.87 20.31 -23.92
C TYR A 327 2.27 21.66 -23.54
N ASN A 328 3.07 22.54 -22.93
CA ASN A 328 2.66 23.90 -22.57
C ASN A 328 3.71 24.94 -22.97
N ASN A 329 4.96 24.73 -22.56
CA ASN A 329 6.14 25.55 -22.83
C ASN A 329 5.93 27.09 -22.71
N LYS A 330 5.13 27.51 -21.73
CA LYS A 330 4.77 28.93 -21.52
C LYS A 330 4.69 29.29 -20.04
N ASP A 331 3.92 28.52 -19.29
CA ASP A 331 3.74 28.64 -17.85
C ASP A 331 4.65 27.65 -17.11
N ALA A 332 4.72 26.44 -17.66
CA ALA A 332 5.68 25.38 -17.39
C ALA A 332 6.08 24.71 -18.72
N LEU A 333 7.04 23.80 -18.71
CA LEU A 333 7.32 22.95 -19.88
C LEU A 333 6.09 22.12 -20.25
N MET A 334 5.49 21.44 -19.27
CA MET A 334 4.28 20.64 -19.43
C MET A 334 3.33 20.77 -18.23
N MET A 335 2.05 20.53 -18.46
CA MET A 335 0.98 20.65 -17.45
C MET A 335 0.21 19.32 -17.34
N GLY A 336 -0.25 18.99 -16.13
CA GLY A 336 -1.03 17.77 -15.86
C GLY A 336 -2.55 17.96 -15.73
N ASP A 337 -3.02 19.22 -15.68
CA ASP A 337 -4.43 19.54 -15.82
C ASP A 337 -4.79 19.81 -17.29
N SER A 338 -5.72 19.02 -17.84
CA SER A 338 -6.13 19.12 -19.24
C SER A 338 -7.06 20.32 -19.53
N ASN A 339 -7.01 21.37 -18.71
CA ASN A 339 -7.80 22.58 -18.90
C ASN A 339 -7.12 23.47 -19.95
N THR A 340 -7.67 23.50 -21.16
CA THR A 340 -7.12 24.29 -22.28
C THR A 340 -7.27 25.81 -22.11
N THR A 341 -8.12 26.27 -21.19
CA THR A 341 -8.38 27.71 -20.98
C THR A 341 -7.45 28.33 -19.92
N HIS A 342 -7.25 27.62 -18.81
CA HIS A 342 -6.37 28.02 -17.71
C HIS A 342 -5.76 26.77 -17.05
N PRO A 343 -4.73 26.15 -17.66
CA PRO A 343 -3.98 25.11 -16.99
C PRO A 343 -3.17 25.77 -15.87
N GLN A 344 -3.43 25.38 -14.63
CA GLN A 344 -2.84 25.97 -13.44
C GLN A 344 -2.16 24.94 -12.54
N TRP A 345 -2.52 23.66 -12.62
CA TRP A 345 -2.10 22.61 -11.68
C TRP A 345 -1.25 21.52 -12.34
N PHE A 346 -0.52 20.79 -11.51
CA PHE A 346 0.45 19.77 -11.92
C PHE A 346 1.48 20.35 -12.91
N SER A 347 2.02 21.52 -12.59
CA SER A 347 3.02 22.24 -13.40
C SER A 347 4.38 21.55 -13.30
N VAL A 348 4.82 20.89 -14.36
CA VAL A 348 6.11 20.18 -14.41
C VAL A 348 7.13 20.99 -15.21
N GLY A 349 8.22 21.39 -14.56
CA GLY A 349 9.22 22.29 -15.11
C GLY A 349 8.72 23.73 -15.21
N ARG A 350 8.46 24.39 -14.07
CA ARG A 350 7.89 25.77 -14.04
C ARG A 350 8.82 26.77 -14.73
N ILE A 351 8.23 27.60 -15.60
CA ILE A 351 8.89 28.70 -16.31
C ILE A 351 8.54 30.05 -15.64
N LYS A 352 7.24 30.30 -15.36
CA LYS A 352 6.77 31.57 -14.80
C LYS A 352 7.29 31.87 -13.37
N MET A 353 7.48 33.16 -13.10
CA MET A 353 7.75 33.72 -11.77
C MET A 353 6.51 34.44 -11.21
N ASP A 354 5.40 33.73 -11.09
CA ASP A 354 4.08 34.24 -10.66
C ASP A 354 3.64 33.75 -9.28
N SER A 355 4.55 33.11 -8.54
CA SER A 355 4.28 32.42 -7.29
C SER A 355 5.16 32.91 -6.13
N SER A 356 4.58 33.05 -4.94
CA SER A 356 5.32 33.49 -3.76
C SER A 356 6.45 32.51 -3.40
N HIS A 357 7.60 33.03 -2.99
CA HIS A 357 8.78 32.26 -2.56
C HIS A 357 9.30 31.24 -3.60
N GLY A 358 8.96 31.40 -4.88
CA GLY A 358 9.46 30.54 -5.95
C GLY A 358 8.87 29.13 -5.98
N LYS A 359 7.92 28.77 -5.11
CA LYS A 359 7.18 27.49 -5.23
C LYS A 359 6.48 27.36 -6.58
N PHE A 360 6.02 26.18 -6.97
CA PHE A 360 5.25 25.98 -8.22
C PHE A 360 3.97 25.18 -7.99
N PRO A 361 2.94 25.33 -8.85
CA PRO A 361 1.67 24.64 -8.65
C PRO A 361 1.81 23.12 -8.77
N GLY A 362 1.52 22.42 -7.69
CA GLY A 362 1.35 20.98 -7.65
C GLY A 362 -0.11 20.61 -7.92
N PRO A 363 -0.69 19.65 -7.17
CA PRO A 363 -2.13 19.35 -7.21
C PRO A 363 -3.03 20.57 -6.92
N PRO A 364 -4.34 20.50 -7.21
CA PRO A 364 -5.28 21.60 -6.97
C PRO A 364 -5.15 22.21 -5.58
N ASN A 365 -4.99 23.53 -5.53
CA ASN A 365 -4.78 24.34 -4.32
C ASN A 365 -3.48 24.06 -3.53
N CYS A 366 -2.53 23.31 -4.10
CA CYS A 366 -1.25 22.98 -3.47
C CYS A 366 -0.06 23.60 -4.22
N PHE A 367 0.83 24.29 -3.51
CA PHE A 367 2.09 24.81 -4.04
C PHE A 367 3.27 24.03 -3.45
N VAL A 368 4.05 23.40 -4.34
CA VAL A 368 5.16 22.53 -3.98
C VAL A 368 6.51 23.24 -4.16
N SER A 369 7.52 22.77 -3.42
CA SER A 369 8.92 23.20 -3.50
C SER A 369 9.79 22.26 -4.36
N LYS A 370 9.41 20.99 -4.51
CA LYS A 370 10.13 19.99 -5.29
C LYS A 370 9.21 19.05 -6.06
N LEU A 371 9.60 18.70 -7.29
CA LEU A 371 9.00 17.59 -8.04
C LEU A 371 10.05 16.81 -8.83
N GLN A 372 9.72 15.56 -9.15
CA GLN A 372 10.52 14.68 -9.98
C GLN A 372 9.62 13.90 -10.94
N LEU A 373 9.93 13.95 -12.23
CA LEU A 373 9.28 13.14 -13.27
C LEU A 373 10.21 12.01 -13.69
N PHE A 374 9.70 10.79 -13.65
CA PHE A 374 10.37 9.58 -14.08
C PHE A 374 9.62 8.93 -15.26
N VAL A 375 10.36 8.22 -16.10
CA VAL A 375 9.82 7.24 -17.06
C VAL A 375 10.36 5.85 -16.76
N ARG A 376 9.57 4.86 -17.12
CA ARG A 376 9.93 3.45 -16.99
C ARG A 376 10.87 3.00 -18.10
N ASN A 377 11.87 2.21 -17.74
CA ASN A 377 12.99 1.81 -18.59
C ASN A 377 13.05 0.29 -18.85
N ASP A 378 12.39 -0.53 -18.02
CA ASP A 378 12.30 -1.98 -18.17
C ASP A 378 11.18 -2.44 -19.13
N CYS A 379 10.35 -1.52 -19.63
CA CYS A 379 9.27 -1.83 -20.59
C CYS A 379 9.65 -1.58 -22.07
N ALA A 380 10.79 -0.95 -22.33
CA ALA A 380 11.19 -0.53 -23.66
C ALA A 380 11.49 -1.76 -24.55
N THR A 381 10.73 -1.93 -25.61
CA THR A 381 11.00 -2.96 -26.62
C THR A 381 12.11 -2.46 -27.54
N THR A 382 13.29 -3.06 -27.45
CA THR A 382 14.44 -2.84 -28.36
C THR A 382 14.13 -3.20 -29.80
#